data_AF-A0A0K8PIL8-F1
#
_entry.id   AF-A0A0K8PIL8-F1
#
_cell.length_a   1.000
_cell.length_b   1.000
_cell.length_c   1.000
_cell.angle_alpha   90.00
_cell.angle_beta   90.00
_cell.angle_gamma   90.00
#
_symmetry.space_group_name_H-M   'P 1'
#
loop_
_entity.id
_entity.type
_entity.pdbx_description
1 polymer ?
#
loop_
_entity_poly.entity_id
_entity_poly.type
_entity_poly.pdbx_seq_one_letter_code
_entity_poly.pdbx_strand_id
1 'polypeptide(L)'
;MPTWLRAVADGRRPDAKPDPGGNLVPDLSFVEPVLAVSQVRWHAGTGVLRVHLSLEAAPPRRRHDENLDLYQHVIEIETDRAELTRAAGEWDQRLAQFPLRMR
;
A
#
# COMPACT_ATOMS: atom_id res chain seq x y z
N MET A 1 3.05 -5.16 -6.76
CA MET A 1 2.38 -3.84 -6.65
C MET A 1 1.70 -3.38 -7.94
N PRO A 2 2.33 -3.34 -9.13
CA PRO A 2 1.68 -2.75 -10.32
C PRO A 2 0.40 -3.50 -10.70
N THR A 3 0.45 -4.83 -10.68
CA THR A 3 -0.72 -5.71 -10.85
C THR A 3 -1.78 -5.48 -9.78
N TRP A 4 -1.37 -5.20 -8.54
CA TRP A 4 -2.29 -4.94 -7.43
C TRP A 4 -3.01 -3.60 -7.61
N LEU A 5 -2.30 -2.52 -7.94
CA LEU A 5 -2.88 -1.20 -8.21
C LEU A 5 -3.89 -1.24 -9.36
N ARG A 6 -3.57 -1.96 -10.44
CA ARG A 6 -4.51 -2.18 -11.55
C ARG A 6 -5.75 -2.95 -11.11
N ALA A 7 -5.60 -3.96 -10.25
CA ALA A 7 -6.73 -4.72 -9.75
C ALA A 7 -7.67 -3.86 -8.88
N VAL A 8 -7.13 -2.95 -8.07
CA VAL A 8 -7.92 -1.94 -7.34
C VAL A 8 -8.63 -1.00 -8.31
N ALA A 9 -7.91 -0.41 -9.26
CA ALA A 9 -8.46 0.52 -10.24
C ALA A 9 -9.63 -0.08 -11.04
N ASP A 10 -9.55 -1.39 -11.33
CA ASP A 10 -10.60 -2.17 -12.00
C ASP A 10 -11.76 -2.60 -11.09
N GLY A 11 -11.72 -2.29 -9.79
CA GLY A 11 -12.73 -2.74 -8.82
C GLY A 11 -12.72 -4.26 -8.60
N ARG A 12 -11.61 -4.93 -8.90
CA ARG A 12 -11.45 -6.40 -8.79
C ARG A 12 -10.90 -6.84 -7.43
N ARG A 13 -10.79 -5.92 -6.47
CA ARG A 13 -10.35 -6.16 -5.10
C ARG A 13 -11.46 -5.80 -4.11
N PRO A 14 -11.76 -6.66 -3.13
CA PRO A 14 -12.63 -6.28 -2.03
C PRO A 14 -11.93 -5.23 -1.14
N ASP A 15 -12.73 -4.43 -0.44
CA ASP A 15 -12.22 -3.57 0.62
C ASP A 15 -11.60 -4.42 1.74
N ALA A 16 -10.51 -3.93 2.30
CA ALA A 16 -9.82 -4.57 3.40
C ALA A 16 -10.73 -4.60 4.64
N LYS A 17 -10.68 -5.73 5.36
CA LYS A 17 -11.46 -5.92 6.59
C LYS A 17 -10.58 -5.66 7.81
N PRO A 18 -11.11 -5.00 8.86
CA PRO A 18 -10.43 -4.91 10.13
C PRO A 18 -10.23 -6.30 10.76
N ASP A 19 -9.14 -6.47 11.51
CA ASP A 19 -8.92 -7.60 12.39
C ASP A 19 -9.82 -7.52 13.65
N PRO A 20 -9.81 -8.55 14.52
CA PRO A 20 -10.59 -8.52 15.76
C PRO A 20 -10.25 -7.36 16.72
N GLY A 21 -9.07 -6.74 16.58
CA GLY A 21 -8.66 -5.55 17.32
C GLY A 21 -9.11 -4.23 16.67
N GLY A 22 -9.78 -4.29 15.53
CA GLY A 22 -10.23 -3.11 14.77
C GLY A 22 -9.14 -2.51 13.86
N ASN A 23 -7.97 -3.13 13.76
CA ASN A 23 -6.89 -2.65 12.90
C ASN A 23 -7.02 -3.19 11.49
N LEU A 24 -6.75 -2.33 10.51
CA LEU A 24 -6.75 -2.72 9.10
C LEU A 24 -5.45 -3.46 8.77
N VAL A 25 -5.55 -4.77 8.52
CA VAL A 25 -4.41 -5.58 8.08
C VAL A 25 -4.04 -5.23 6.63
N PRO A 26 -2.75 -5.09 6.29
CA PRO A 26 -2.35 -4.80 4.91
C PRO A 26 -2.79 -5.87 3.90
N ASP A 27 -3.30 -5.42 2.75
CA ASP A 27 -3.64 -6.29 1.61
C ASP A 27 -2.40 -6.80 0.88
N LEU A 28 -1.34 -6.01 0.90
CA LEU A 28 -0.08 -6.28 0.24
C LEU A 28 1.08 -5.83 1.12
N SER A 29 1.94 -6.77 1.52
CA SER A 29 3.18 -6.54 2.27
C SER A 29 4.41 -6.93 1.43
N PHE A 30 5.56 -6.31 1.72
CA PHE A 30 6.85 -6.63 1.08
C PHE A 30 7.78 -7.40 2.03
N VAL A 31 8.78 -8.08 1.46
CA VAL A 31 9.86 -8.74 2.22
C VAL A 31 10.75 -7.66 2.80
N GLU A 32 10.90 -7.66 4.13
CA GLU A 32 11.34 -6.53 4.99
C GLU A 32 10.26 -5.42 5.04
N PRO A 33 9.28 -5.51 5.96
CA PRO A 33 7.99 -4.82 5.86
C PRO A 33 8.06 -3.33 6.25
N VAL A 34 8.85 -2.55 5.52
CA VAL A 34 8.89 -1.09 5.67
C VAL A 34 7.68 -0.42 5.03
N LEU A 35 7.05 -1.08 4.04
CA LEU A 35 5.90 -0.56 3.29
C LEU A 35 4.82 -1.64 3.16
N ALA A 36 3.55 -1.23 3.27
CA ALA A 36 2.41 -2.06 2.91
C ALA A 36 1.23 -1.20 2.43
N VAL A 37 0.25 -1.78 1.74
CA VAL A 37 -0.92 -1.03 1.23
C VAL A 37 -2.22 -1.79 1.51
N SER A 38 -3.28 -1.05 1.82
CA SER A 38 -4.66 -1.55 1.92
C SER A 38 -5.61 -0.70 1.07
N GLN A 39 -6.60 -1.34 0.46
CA GLN A 39 -7.78 -0.65 -0.08
C GLN A 39 -8.79 -0.46 1.05
N VAL A 40 -9.03 0.78 1.47
CA VAL A 40 -9.96 1.08 2.59
C VAL A 40 -11.41 1.14 2.09
N ARG A 41 -11.62 1.83 0.97
CA ARG A 41 -12.89 1.93 0.28
C ARG A 41 -12.65 2.17 -1.20
N TRP A 42 -13.42 1.50 -2.07
CA TRP A 42 -13.40 1.77 -3.50
C TRP A 42 -14.80 1.67 -4.10
N HIS A 43 -15.29 2.75 -4.70
CA HIS A 43 -16.61 2.77 -5.31
C HIS A 43 -16.62 3.66 -6.56
N ALA A 44 -17.25 3.16 -7.62
CA ALA A 44 -17.45 3.90 -8.88
C ALA A 44 -16.17 4.55 -9.46
N GLY A 45 -15.00 3.94 -9.23
CA GLY A 45 -13.71 4.41 -9.76
C GLY A 45 -13.00 5.48 -8.92
N THR A 46 -13.47 5.76 -7.71
CA THR A 46 -12.77 6.59 -6.73
C THR A 46 -12.68 5.88 -5.38
N GLY A 47 -11.74 6.29 -4.53
CA GLY A 47 -11.61 5.68 -3.22
C GLY A 47 -10.41 6.14 -2.42
N VAL A 48 -10.11 5.38 -1.37
CA VAL A 48 -9.01 5.66 -0.44
C VAL A 48 -8.11 4.44 -0.35
N LEU A 49 -6.83 4.68 -0.61
CA LEU A 49 -5.77 3.75 -0.29
C LEU A 49 -5.10 4.17 1.00
N ARG A 50 -4.77 3.19 1.85
CA ARG A 50 -3.93 3.39 3.01
C ARG A 50 -2.55 2.81 2.75
N VAL A 51 -1.53 3.64 2.93
CA VAL A 51 -0.13 3.25 2.88
C VAL A 51 0.37 3.14 4.30
N HIS A 52 0.88 1.96 4.64
CA HIS A 52 1.43 1.66 5.95
C HIS A 52 2.96 1.73 5.88
N LEU A 53 3.57 2.49 6.77
CA LEU A 53 5.00 2.70 6.87
C LEU A 53 5.51 2.17 8.22
N SER A 54 6.59 1.39 8.18
CA SER A 54 7.24 0.82 9.37
C SER A 54 8.75 1.00 9.31
N LEU A 55 9.42 0.84 10.46
CA LEU A 55 10.89 0.79 10.56
C LEU A 55 11.56 1.98 9.85
N GLU A 56 12.40 1.73 8.84
CA GLU A 56 13.14 2.75 8.09
C GLU A 56 12.24 3.69 7.29
N ALA A 57 11.00 3.30 7.00
CA ALA A 57 10.01 4.16 6.34
C ALA A 57 9.18 4.98 7.34
N ALA A 58 9.22 4.65 8.65
CA ALA A 58 8.50 5.42 9.65
C ALA A 58 9.08 6.85 9.76
N PRO A 59 8.25 7.85 10.14
CA PRO A 59 8.71 9.23 10.32
C PRO A 59 9.85 9.30 11.34
N PRO A 60 10.86 10.18 11.16
CA PRO A 60 12.04 10.24 12.03
C PRO A 60 11.70 10.39 13.52
N ARG A 61 10.61 11.09 13.85
CA ARG A 61 10.15 11.32 15.23
C ARG A 61 9.65 10.05 15.94
N ARG A 62 9.35 8.98 15.19
CA ARG A 62 8.83 7.71 15.74
C ARG A 62 9.84 6.57 15.68
N ARG A 63 10.96 6.70 14.95
CA ARG A 63 11.92 5.61 14.74
C ARG A 63 12.61 5.08 16.01
N HIS A 64 12.59 5.85 17.11
CA HIS A 64 13.19 5.48 18.39
C HIS A 64 12.16 5.06 19.45
N ASP A 65 10.88 4.95 19.09
CA ASP A 65 9.88 4.39 19.99
C ASP A 65 10.09 2.87 20.07
N GLU A 66 10.46 2.36 21.24
CA GLU A 66 10.79 0.94 21.46
C GLU A 66 9.57 0.00 21.26
N ASN A 67 8.38 0.57 21.05
CA ASN A 67 7.10 -0.12 21.01
C ASN A 67 6.32 0.13 19.70
N LEU A 68 7.01 0.36 18.59
CA LEU A 68 6.37 0.46 17.27
C LEU A 68 5.96 -0.94 16.79
N ASP A 69 4.67 -1.27 16.93
CA ASP A 69 4.11 -2.36 16.14
C ASP A 69 4.25 -2.04 14.64
N LEU A 70 4.44 -3.07 13.83
CA LEU A 70 4.46 -2.93 12.38
C LEU A 70 3.17 -2.24 11.90
N TYR A 71 3.31 -1.34 10.93
CA TYR A 71 2.20 -0.66 10.25
C TYR A 71 1.44 0.39 11.09
N GLN A 72 1.96 0.82 12.24
CA GLN A 72 1.30 1.87 13.05
C GLN A 72 1.29 3.25 12.39
N HIS A 73 2.23 3.56 11.49
CA HIS A 73 2.20 4.83 10.77
C HIS A 73 1.50 4.68 9.42
N VAL A 74 0.38 5.38 9.27
CA VAL A 74 -0.48 5.26 8.09
C VAL A 74 -0.67 6.61 7.41
N ILE A 75 -0.66 6.57 6.08
CA ILE A 75 -1.00 7.71 5.22
C ILE A 75 -2.20 7.28 4.39
N GLU A 76 -3.25 8.08 4.42
CA GLU A 76 -4.41 7.89 3.54
C GLU A 76 -4.28 8.78 2.32
N ILE A 77 -4.55 8.18 1.16
CA ILE A 77 -4.48 8.84 -0.14
C ILE A 77 -5.84 8.67 -0.79
N GLU A 78 -6.55 9.79 -0.94
CA GLU A 78 -7.70 9.87 -1.83
C GLU A 78 -7.23 9.83 -3.27
N THR A 79 -7.89 9.03 -4.10
CA THR A 79 -7.46 8.83 -5.48
C THR A 79 -8.60 8.33 -6.38
N ASP A 80 -8.33 8.31 -7.68
CA ASP A 80 -9.24 7.80 -8.70
C ASP A 80 -8.60 6.73 -9.60
N ARG A 81 -9.43 6.14 -10.47
CA ARG A 81 -9.02 5.09 -11.42
C ARG A 81 -7.87 5.54 -12.32
N ALA A 82 -7.90 6.77 -12.81
CA ALA A 82 -6.90 7.26 -13.76
C ALA A 82 -5.55 7.43 -13.05
N GLU A 83 -5.55 7.99 -11.85
CA GLU A 83 -4.36 8.13 -11.01
C GLU A 83 -3.74 6.80 -10.63
N LEU A 84 -4.56 5.82 -10.18
CA LEU A 84 -4.04 4.47 -9.86
C LEU A 84 -3.47 3.76 -11.08
N THR A 85 -4.11 3.91 -12.24
CA THR A 85 -3.61 3.34 -13.50
C THR A 85 -2.27 3.97 -13.89
N ARG A 86 -2.15 5.30 -13.79
CA ARG A 86 -0.90 6.03 -14.01
C ARG A 86 0.19 5.58 -13.03
N ALA A 87 -0.12 5.53 -11.73
CA ALA A 87 0.81 5.10 -10.70
C ALA A 87 1.33 3.67 -10.93
N ALA A 88 0.47 2.76 -11.38
CA ALA A 88 0.87 1.41 -11.77
C ALA A 88 1.85 1.41 -12.95
N GLY A 89 1.61 2.24 -13.97
CA GLY A 89 2.50 2.41 -15.10
C GLY A 89 3.87 2.99 -14.70
N GLU A 90 3.88 4.01 -13.84
CA GLU A 90 5.13 4.60 -13.33
C GLU A 90 5.94 3.61 -12.49
N TRP A 91 5.27 2.78 -11.69
CA TRP A 91 5.92 1.70 -10.96
C TRP A 91 6.55 0.67 -11.90
N ASP A 92 5.85 0.23 -12.96
CA ASP A 92 6.42 -0.69 -13.94
C ASP A 92 7.64 -0.08 -14.63
N GLN A 93 7.58 1.20 -15.02
CA GLN A 93 8.70 1.89 -15.63
C GLN A 93 9.92 1.96 -14.71
N ARG A 94 9.72 2.24 -13.42
CA ARG A 94 10.81 2.26 -12.43
C ARG A 94 11.36 0.85 -12.17
N LEU A 95 10.50 -0.16 -12.07
CA LEU A 95 10.92 -1.54 -11.85
C LEU A 95 11.70 -2.10 -13.04
N ALA A 96 11.36 -1.71 -14.28
CA ALA A 96 12.07 -2.13 -15.49
C ALA A 96 13.54 -1.65 -15.53
N GLN A 97 13.93 -0.67 -14.71
CA GLN A 97 15.31 -0.21 -14.59
C GLN A 97 16.19 -1.18 -13.78
N PHE A 98 15.59 -2.09 -13.01
CA PHE A 98 16.30 -3.06 -12.19
C PHE A 98 16.35 -4.42 -12.90
N PRO A 99 17.41 -5.21 -12.69
CA PRO A 99 17.45 -6.58 -13.18
C PRO A 99 16.24 -7.38 -12.71
N LEU A 100 15.71 -8.23 -13.59
CA LEU A 100 14.71 -9.22 -13.21
C LEU A 100 15.28 -10.05 -12.06
N ARG A 101 14.58 -10.06 -10.92
CA ARG A 101 14.89 -10.98 -9.84
C ARG A 101 14.60 -12.39 -10.35
N MET A 102 15.64 -13.12 -10.73
CA MET A 102 15.54 -14.56 -10.92
C MET A 102 15.17 -15.16 -9.56
N ARG A 103 14.04 -15.87 -9.52
CA ARG A 103 13.62 -16.66 -8.37
C ARG A 103 14.21 -18.05 -8.46
#